data_AF-A0A920LC09-F1
#
_entry.id   AF-A0A920LC09-F1
#
_cell.length_a   1.000
_cell.length_b   1.000
_cell.length_c   1.000
_cell.angle_alpha   90.00
_cell.angle_beta   90.00
_cell.angle_gamma   90.00
#
_symmetry.space_group_name_H-M   'P 1'
#
loop_
_entity.id
_entity.type
_entity.pdbx_description
1 polymer ?
#
loop_
_entity_poly.entity_id
_entity_poly.type
_entity_poly.pdbx_seq_one_letter_code
_entity_poly.pdbx_strand_id
1 'polypeptide(L)'
;MLVYQASNIKSANGYLIHAEFGTTGGLSVGDEVRLSGIKVGQIVGQSLDPVTYAARIDMRIEDAVKLPSDTSARITAASLLGGNFLELLPGADDGLMPEGTVISIRATRSAFLICLARLFFRVMTVEQMNRVCLVFGLFVGMVMSLFVSGAQANSWLSSEQALVQTLDKITARIATVPVTLNQPFQFGTLEIELKHCAFTPPEVPPEAAAFLEIRDVGFADNEESDKITVFSGWMFASSPAVSSLEHPVYDVTLLACAK
;
A
#
# COMPACT_ATOMS: atom_id res chain seq x y z
N MET A 1 -45.11 27.07 -15.96
CA MET A 1 -44.04 27.63 -15.11
C MET A 1 -42.84 26.70 -15.23
N LEU A 2 -41.88 27.03 -16.11
CA LEU A 2 -40.65 26.25 -16.29
C LEU A 2 -39.64 26.73 -15.25
N VAL A 3 -39.23 25.86 -14.34
CA VAL A 3 -38.26 26.15 -13.29
C VAL A 3 -36.86 25.85 -13.84
N TYR A 4 -36.13 26.88 -14.24
CA TYR A 4 -34.69 26.78 -14.46
C TYR A 4 -34.01 26.73 -13.09
N GLN A 5 -33.47 25.58 -12.70
CA GLN A 5 -32.45 25.56 -11.66
C GLN A 5 -31.13 26.00 -12.30
N ALA A 6 -30.63 27.16 -11.86
CA ALA A 6 -29.32 27.65 -12.22
C ALA A 6 -28.27 26.77 -11.55
N SER A 7 -27.66 25.87 -12.32
CA SER A 7 -26.41 25.22 -11.96
C SER A 7 -25.35 26.30 -11.74
N ASN A 8 -24.80 26.35 -10.53
CA ASN A 8 -23.72 27.22 -10.13
C ASN A 8 -22.42 26.79 -10.83
N ILE A 9 -22.26 27.19 -12.09
CA ILE A 9 -21.02 27.03 -12.85
C ILE A 9 -20.14 28.25 -12.52
N LYS A 10 -19.39 28.16 -11.42
CA LYS A 10 -18.16 28.96 -11.27
C LYS A 10 -17.05 28.25 -12.04
N SER A 11 -16.97 28.48 -13.34
CA SER A 11 -15.79 28.13 -14.13
C SER A 11 -15.55 29.22 -15.16
N ALA A 12 -14.54 30.06 -14.90
CA ALA A 12 -14.02 31.01 -15.87
C ALA A 12 -12.56 31.40 -15.59
N ASN A 13 -12.12 31.40 -14.33
CA ASN A 13 -10.76 31.81 -13.96
C ASN A 13 -9.95 30.63 -13.42
N GLY A 14 -8.69 30.52 -13.82
CA GLY A 14 -7.80 29.41 -13.55
C GLY A 14 -6.86 29.12 -14.70
N TYR A 15 -5.69 28.57 -14.41
CA TYR A 15 -4.68 28.19 -15.38
C TYR A 15 -4.75 26.69 -15.70
N LEU A 16 -4.32 26.33 -16.91
CA LEU A 16 -4.26 24.94 -17.37
C LEU A 16 -2.89 24.35 -17.09
N ILE A 17 -2.90 23.13 -16.56
CA ILE A 17 -1.71 22.30 -16.40
C ILE A 17 -1.99 20.89 -16.91
N HIS A 18 -0.93 20.24 -17.36
CA HIS A 18 -0.99 18.91 -17.96
C HIS A 18 -0.19 17.95 -17.08
N ALA A 19 -0.68 16.74 -16.90
CA ALA A 19 0.04 15.67 -16.22
C ALA A 19 -0.03 14.40 -17.04
N GLU A 20 1.08 13.67 -17.14
CA GLU A 20 1.16 12.44 -17.93
C GLU A 20 1.20 11.22 -17.01
N PHE A 21 0.31 10.26 -17.22
CA PHE A 21 0.23 9.03 -16.43
C PHE A 21 0.38 7.78 -17.31
N GLY A 22 1.00 6.73 -16.77
CA GLY A 22 1.03 5.42 -17.44
C GLY A 22 -0.33 4.71 -17.45
N THR A 23 -1.24 5.09 -16.55
CA THR A 23 -2.62 4.60 -16.48
C THR A 23 -3.49 5.69 -15.86
N THR A 24 -4.73 5.84 -16.33
CA THR A 24 -5.68 6.82 -15.80
C THR A 24 -6.31 6.38 -14.48
N GLY A 25 -6.09 5.15 -14.04
CA GLY A 25 -6.62 4.63 -12.77
C GLY A 25 -8.15 4.70 -12.65
N GLY A 26 -8.89 4.94 -13.74
CA GLY A 26 -10.33 5.18 -13.74
C GLY A 26 -10.76 6.64 -13.48
N LEU A 27 -9.87 7.63 -13.67
CA LEU A 27 -10.25 9.04 -13.70
C LEU A 27 -11.14 9.36 -14.90
N SER A 28 -12.05 10.31 -14.70
CA SER A 28 -13.01 10.83 -15.68
C SER A 28 -12.98 12.36 -15.73
N VAL A 29 -13.44 12.92 -16.86
CA VAL A 29 -13.61 14.37 -16.99
C VAL A 29 -14.65 14.85 -15.99
N GLY A 30 -14.31 15.88 -15.21
CA GLY A 30 -15.13 16.40 -14.11
C GLY A 30 -14.67 15.95 -12.71
N ASP A 31 -13.77 14.97 -12.62
CA ASP A 31 -13.20 14.56 -11.33
C ASP A 31 -12.42 15.71 -10.66
N GLU A 32 -12.36 15.66 -9.34
CA GLU A 32 -11.76 16.72 -8.54
C GLU A 32 -10.24 16.65 -8.53
N VAL A 33 -9.61 17.82 -8.56
CA VAL A 33 -8.19 17.99 -8.28
C VAL A 33 -8.04 18.60 -6.89
N ARG A 34 -7.24 17.96 -6.04
CA ARG A 34 -7.07 18.33 -4.64
C ARG A 34 -5.61 18.62 -4.32
N LEU A 35 -5.37 19.60 -3.47
CA LEU A 35 -4.07 19.91 -2.87
C LEU A 35 -4.22 19.72 -1.36
N SER A 36 -3.46 18.80 -0.77
CA SER A 36 -3.55 18.48 0.67
C SER A 36 -4.99 18.21 1.15
N GLY A 37 -5.79 17.53 0.31
CA GLY A 37 -7.19 17.19 0.59
C GLY A 37 -8.23 18.28 0.29
N ILE A 38 -7.81 19.50 -0.06
CA ILE A 38 -8.70 20.62 -0.40
C ILE A 38 -8.89 20.67 -1.91
N LYS A 39 -10.13 20.82 -2.39
CA LYS A 39 -10.42 21.00 -3.82
C LYS A 39 -9.84 22.32 -4.32
N VAL A 40 -8.98 22.24 -5.34
CA VAL A 40 -8.30 23.39 -5.97
C VAL A 40 -8.53 23.46 -7.47
N GLY A 41 -9.19 22.46 -8.05
CA GLY A 41 -9.40 22.37 -9.49
C GLY A 41 -10.25 21.19 -9.92
N GLN A 42 -10.33 20.99 -11.24
CA GLN A 42 -11.09 19.91 -11.87
C GLN A 42 -10.42 19.42 -13.15
N ILE A 43 -10.64 18.15 -13.50
CA ILE A 43 -10.19 17.57 -14.76
C ILE A 43 -11.08 18.07 -15.90
N VAL A 44 -10.45 18.64 -16.93
CA VAL A 44 -11.14 19.21 -18.09
C VAL A 44 -11.04 18.34 -19.33
N GLY A 45 -10.04 17.45 -19.39
CA GLY A 45 -9.80 16.60 -20.54
C GLY A 45 -8.84 15.46 -20.23
N GLN A 46 -8.90 14.44 -21.08
CA GLN A 46 -7.92 13.36 -21.12
C GLN A 46 -7.64 13.00 -22.57
N SER A 47 -6.38 12.73 -22.88
CA SER A 47 -5.93 12.30 -24.20
C SER A 47 -4.83 11.25 -24.06
N LEU A 48 -4.62 10.46 -25.11
CA LEU A 48 -3.54 9.48 -25.17
C LEU A 48 -2.47 10.02 -26.13
N ASP A 49 -1.21 10.06 -25.68
CA ASP A 49 -0.10 10.38 -26.57
C ASP A 49 0.15 9.19 -27.51
N PRO A 50 0.12 9.38 -28.85
CA PRO A 50 0.25 8.28 -29.81
C PRO A 50 1.67 7.71 -29.93
N VAL A 51 2.68 8.40 -29.38
CA VAL A 51 4.10 8.00 -29.42
C VAL A 51 4.47 7.27 -28.13
N THR A 52 4.16 7.86 -26.98
CA THR A 52 4.54 7.30 -25.67
C THR A 52 3.46 6.38 -25.08
N TYR A 53 2.24 6.42 -25.62
CA TYR A 53 1.05 5.77 -25.07
C TYR A 53 0.76 6.18 -23.61
N ALA A 54 1.28 7.32 -23.17
CA ALA A 54 0.95 7.90 -21.87
C ALA A 54 -0.40 8.61 -21.94
N ALA A 55 -1.20 8.45 -20.88
CA ALA A 55 -2.44 9.19 -20.72
C ALA A 55 -2.13 10.60 -20.21
N ARG A 56 -2.35 11.60 -21.05
CA ARG A 56 -2.23 13.02 -20.71
C ARG A 56 -3.56 13.52 -20.15
N ILE A 57 -3.53 14.00 -18.92
CA ILE A 57 -4.67 14.56 -18.20
C ILE A 57 -4.53 16.08 -18.19
N ASP A 58 -5.57 16.76 -18.67
CA ASP A 58 -5.67 18.21 -18.69
C ASP A 58 -6.51 18.65 -17.50
N MET A 59 -5.96 19.53 -16.68
CA MET A 59 -6.59 19.97 -15.43
C MET A 59 -6.55 21.49 -15.32
N ARG A 60 -7.63 22.05 -14.78
CA ARG A 60 -7.76 23.49 -14.52
C ARG A 60 -7.65 23.74 -13.02
N ILE A 61 -6.71 24.59 -12.64
CA ILE A 61 -6.45 24.99 -11.25
C ILE A 61 -6.83 26.45 -11.05
N GLU A 62 -7.34 26.79 -9.88
CA GLU A 62 -7.67 28.18 -9.53
C GLU A 62 -6.43 29.08 -9.46
N ASP A 63 -6.51 30.31 -9.99
CA ASP A 63 -5.37 31.25 -10.06
C ASP A 63 -4.79 31.65 -8.70
N ALA A 64 -5.61 31.54 -7.65
CA ALA A 64 -5.23 31.80 -6.27
C ALA A 64 -4.23 30.78 -5.71
N VAL A 65 -4.17 29.59 -6.31
CA VAL A 65 -3.27 28.52 -5.91
C VAL A 65 -2.01 28.60 -6.77
N LYS A 66 -0.85 28.82 -6.14
CA LYS A 66 0.45 28.81 -6.82
C LYS A 66 1.18 27.53 -6.46
N LEU A 67 1.52 26.74 -7.47
CA LEU A 67 2.20 25.47 -7.32
C LEU A 67 3.71 25.61 -7.59
N PRO A 68 4.58 25.05 -6.72
CA PRO A 68 6.02 25.04 -6.96
C PRO A 68 6.39 24.12 -8.14
N SER A 69 7.55 24.37 -8.75
CA SER A 69 8.06 23.63 -9.93
C SER A 69 8.24 22.13 -9.71
N ASP A 70 8.45 21.72 -8.48
CA ASP A 70 8.63 20.33 -8.08
C ASP A 70 7.34 19.64 -7.61
N THR A 71 6.18 20.25 -7.88
CA THR A 71 4.87 19.64 -7.60
C THR A 71 4.72 18.32 -8.34
N SER A 72 4.27 17.30 -7.63
CA SER A 72 3.94 15.99 -8.20
C SER A 72 2.44 15.70 -8.09
N ALA A 73 1.96 14.77 -8.91
CA ALA A 73 0.55 14.38 -8.96
C ALA A 73 0.38 12.88 -8.73
N ARG A 74 -0.69 12.46 -8.06
CA ARG A 74 -1.03 11.04 -7.89
C ARG A 74 -2.54 10.83 -8.01
N ILE A 75 -2.91 9.70 -8.59
CA ILE A 75 -4.30 9.26 -8.67
C ILE A 75 -4.64 8.48 -7.41
N THR A 76 -5.68 8.90 -6.69
CA THR A 76 -6.14 8.27 -5.45
C THR A 76 -7.64 7.95 -5.59
N ALA A 77 -8.05 6.75 -5.19
CA ALA A 77 -9.47 6.41 -5.11
C ALA A 77 -10.12 7.13 -3.92
N ALA A 78 -11.30 7.72 -4.11
CA ALA A 78 -12.14 8.00 -2.96
C ALA A 78 -12.62 6.66 -2.35
N SER A 79 -13.09 6.71 -1.11
CA SER A 79 -13.58 5.57 -0.33
C SER A 79 -14.64 4.71 -1.06
N LEU A 80 -15.13 3.65 -0.42
CA LEU A 80 -15.96 2.53 -0.94
C LEU A 80 -17.10 2.86 -1.94
N LEU A 81 -17.59 4.10 -1.99
CA LEU A 81 -18.68 4.55 -2.87
C LEU A 81 -18.36 5.82 -3.68
N GLY A 82 -17.12 6.31 -3.64
CA GLY A 82 -16.68 7.53 -4.34
C GLY A 82 -15.79 7.22 -5.55
N GLY A 83 -15.81 8.13 -6.54
CA GLY A 83 -14.95 8.05 -7.73
C GLY A 83 -13.47 8.34 -7.43
N ASN A 84 -12.61 8.19 -8.44
CA ASN A 84 -11.21 8.56 -8.31
C ASN A 84 -11.02 10.08 -8.31
N PHE A 85 -9.94 10.56 -7.69
CA PHE A 85 -9.56 11.97 -7.74
C PHE A 85 -8.04 12.12 -7.90
N LEU A 86 -7.62 13.30 -8.36
CA LEU A 86 -6.21 13.61 -8.55
C LEU A 86 -5.72 14.45 -7.36
N GLU A 87 -4.66 13.98 -6.72
CA GLU A 87 -4.00 14.63 -5.58
C GLU A 87 -2.69 15.28 -6.04
N LEU A 88 -2.54 16.56 -5.78
CA LEU A 88 -1.32 17.34 -5.95
C LEU A 88 -0.54 17.36 -4.64
N LEU A 89 0.76 17.14 -4.75
CA LEU A 89 1.72 17.12 -3.66
C LEU A 89 2.76 18.21 -3.97
N PRO A 90 2.72 19.37 -3.28
CA PRO A 90 3.70 20.42 -3.48
C PRO A 90 5.05 19.92 -2.95
N GLY A 91 6.12 20.20 -3.68
CA GLY A 91 7.45 19.97 -3.16
C GLY A 91 7.99 21.20 -2.41
N ALA A 92 9.30 21.27 -2.26
CA ALA A 92 10.00 22.25 -1.43
C ALA A 92 10.84 23.23 -2.26
N ASP A 93 10.61 23.31 -3.58
CA ASP A 93 11.33 24.21 -4.47
C ASP A 93 10.73 25.62 -4.46
N ASP A 94 11.59 26.63 -4.59
CA ASP A 94 11.21 28.05 -4.55
C ASP A 94 10.74 28.56 -5.92
N GLY A 95 10.94 27.78 -6.99
CA GLY A 95 10.49 28.09 -8.34
C GLY A 95 8.98 27.91 -8.50
N LEU A 96 8.32 28.85 -9.18
CA LEU A 96 6.90 28.74 -9.54
C LEU A 96 6.75 28.12 -10.94
N MET A 97 5.76 27.25 -11.13
CA MET A 97 5.46 26.67 -12.44
C MET A 97 4.88 27.71 -13.41
N PRO A 98 5.42 27.86 -14.64
CA PRO A 98 4.76 28.60 -15.69
C PRO A 98 3.50 27.88 -16.19
N GLU A 99 2.55 28.62 -16.74
CA GLU A 99 1.30 28.06 -17.27
C GLU A 99 1.58 27.11 -18.47
N GLY A 100 0.86 25.99 -18.54
CA GLY A 100 1.00 25.00 -19.63
C GLY A 100 2.14 23.99 -19.45
N THR A 101 2.84 23.97 -18.32
CA THR A 101 3.87 22.96 -18.07
C THR A 101 3.30 21.57 -17.81
N VAL A 102 4.03 20.57 -18.27
CA VAL A 102 3.76 19.15 -18.02
C VAL A 102 4.37 18.75 -16.68
N ILE A 103 3.53 18.34 -15.73
CA ILE A 103 3.96 17.67 -14.50
C ILE A 103 4.39 16.25 -14.87
N SER A 104 5.69 16.04 -14.94
CA SER A 104 6.22 14.67 -14.97
C SER A 104 6.02 14.06 -13.59
N ILE A 105 5.15 13.05 -13.48
CA ILE A 105 5.14 12.22 -12.28
C ILE A 105 6.53 11.62 -12.09
N ARG A 106 7.17 12.00 -11.00
CA ARG A 106 8.21 11.18 -10.43
C ARG A 106 7.50 9.93 -9.93
N ALA A 107 7.53 8.88 -10.75
CA ALA A 107 7.25 7.55 -10.25
C ALA A 107 8.07 7.38 -8.97
N THR A 108 7.41 7.22 -7.83
CA THR A 108 8.04 6.66 -6.64
C THR A 108 8.84 5.47 -7.16
N ARG A 109 10.15 5.45 -6.94
CA ARG A 109 11.04 4.40 -7.43
C ARG A 109 10.70 3.08 -6.73
N SER A 110 9.57 2.49 -7.06
CA SER A 110 9.26 1.08 -6.87
C SER A 110 9.18 0.37 -8.23
N ALA A 111 9.68 1.02 -9.30
CA ALA A 111 9.96 0.38 -10.58
C ALA A 111 11.35 -0.30 -10.62
N PHE A 112 12.13 -0.26 -9.53
CA PHE A 112 13.46 -0.88 -9.49
C PHE A 112 13.38 -2.42 -9.44
N LEU A 113 12.32 -2.98 -8.84
CA LEU A 113 12.12 -4.44 -8.77
C LEU A 113 11.48 -5.04 -10.04
N ILE A 114 10.66 -4.27 -10.76
CA ILE A 114 9.97 -4.78 -11.96
C ILE A 114 10.89 -4.80 -13.19
N CYS A 115 11.87 -3.88 -13.28
CA CYS A 115 12.76 -3.82 -14.44
C CYS A 115 13.92 -4.84 -14.38
N LEU A 116 14.43 -5.15 -13.17
CA LEU A 116 15.56 -6.08 -13.00
C LEU A 116 15.21 -7.54 -13.32
N ALA A 117 13.95 -7.94 -13.18
CA ALA A 117 13.52 -9.32 -13.46
C ALA A 117 13.51 -9.69 -14.96
N ARG A 118 13.50 -8.71 -15.88
CA ARG A 118 13.45 -8.97 -17.34
C ARG A 118 14.81 -8.99 -18.05
N LEU A 119 15.87 -8.47 -17.42
CA LEU A 119 17.21 -8.45 -18.02
C LEU A 119 18.06 -9.68 -17.69
N PHE A 120 17.70 -10.45 -16.66
CA PHE A 120 18.47 -11.63 -16.25
C PHE A 120 18.18 -12.90 -17.05
N PHE A 121 17.10 -12.97 -17.84
CA PHE A 121 16.61 -14.23 -18.41
C PHE A 121 16.87 -14.48 -19.90
N ARG A 122 17.73 -13.71 -20.58
CA ARG A 122 17.90 -13.86 -22.05
C ARG A 122 19.31 -14.12 -22.58
N VAL A 123 20.32 -14.38 -21.75
CA VAL A 123 21.62 -14.83 -22.27
C VAL A 123 22.31 -15.79 -21.28
N MET A 124 21.87 -17.05 -21.27
CA MET A 124 22.73 -18.16 -20.87
C MET A 124 22.45 -19.35 -21.79
N THR A 125 23.21 -19.44 -22.88
CA THR A 125 23.49 -20.73 -23.52
C THR A 125 25.00 -20.89 -23.57
N VAL A 126 25.41 -21.99 -22.94
CA VAL A 126 26.75 -22.53 -22.75
C VAL A 126 27.43 -22.76 -24.09
N GLU A 127 28.62 -22.19 -24.29
CA GLU A 127 29.80 -22.74 -24.99
C GLU A 127 30.65 -21.62 -25.62
N GLN A 128 31.97 -21.72 -25.44
CA GLN A 128 33.04 -20.94 -26.08
C GLN A 128 33.26 -19.50 -25.52
N MET A 129 34.45 -19.01 -25.12
CA MET A 129 35.81 -19.56 -25.10
C MET A 129 36.77 -18.55 -24.41
N ASN A 130 37.07 -18.80 -23.14
CA ASN A 130 38.38 -18.76 -22.46
C ASN A 130 39.54 -17.77 -22.83
N ARG A 131 39.36 -16.54 -23.32
CA ARG A 131 40.51 -15.59 -23.41
C ARG A 131 40.30 -14.13 -23.03
N VAL A 132 39.07 -13.67 -22.78
CA VAL A 132 38.80 -12.23 -22.52
C VAL A 132 38.54 -11.91 -21.03
N CYS A 133 38.34 -12.91 -20.17
CA CYS A 133 38.01 -12.70 -18.74
C CYS A 133 39.16 -12.19 -17.85
N LEU A 134 40.43 -12.41 -18.20
CA LEU A 134 41.53 -12.18 -17.24
C LEU A 134 41.88 -10.69 -17.01
N VAL A 135 41.64 -9.81 -17.99
CA VAL A 135 42.08 -8.40 -17.89
C VAL A 135 40.96 -7.47 -17.43
N PHE A 136 39.70 -7.81 -17.69
CA PHE A 136 38.55 -6.99 -17.28
C PHE A 136 38.12 -7.22 -15.82
N GLY A 137 38.53 -8.34 -15.20
CA GLY A 137 38.18 -8.69 -13.81
C GLY A 137 38.90 -7.84 -12.74
N LEU A 138 40.10 -7.32 -13.03
CA LEU A 138 40.88 -6.55 -12.04
C LEU A 138 40.38 -5.10 -11.86
N PHE A 139 39.84 -4.48 -12.91
CA PHE A 139 39.45 -3.06 -12.87
C PHE A 139 38.03 -2.84 -12.30
N VAL A 140 37.12 -3.78 -12.50
CA VAL A 140 35.74 -3.70 -11.97
C VAL A 140 35.69 -4.06 -10.48
N GLY A 141 36.58 -4.95 -10.01
CA GLY A 141 36.64 -5.35 -8.60
C GLY A 141 37.05 -4.24 -7.62
N MET A 142 37.94 -3.33 -8.05
CA MET A 142 38.48 -2.26 -7.19
C MET A 142 37.52 -1.06 -7.04
N VAL A 143 36.61 -0.85 -7.99
CA VAL A 143 35.64 0.28 -7.94
C VAL A 143 34.33 -0.12 -7.26
N MET A 144 33.93 -1.39 -7.31
CA MET A 144 32.69 -1.89 -6.66
C MET A 144 32.79 -2.02 -5.13
N SER A 145 33.99 -2.04 -4.56
CA SER A 145 34.19 -2.18 -3.11
C SER A 145 34.03 -0.86 -2.34
N LEU A 146 33.92 0.28 -3.03
CA LEU A 146 33.80 1.61 -2.40
C LEU A 146 32.34 2.10 -2.23
N PHE A 147 31.33 1.34 -2.66
CA PHE A 147 29.92 1.76 -2.63
C PHE A 147 28.99 0.90 -1.74
N VAL A 148 29.53 -0.01 -0.92
CA VAL A 148 28.69 -0.78 0.03
C VAL A 148 28.66 -0.07 1.38
N SER A 149 27.76 0.90 1.55
CA SER A 149 27.37 1.39 2.87
C SER A 149 25.92 1.82 2.85
N GLY A 150 25.07 1.03 3.52
CA GLY A 150 23.66 1.36 3.76
C GLY A 150 22.65 0.25 3.45
N ALA A 151 22.88 -0.99 3.87
CA ALA A 151 21.77 -1.94 4.00
C ALA A 151 21.02 -1.62 5.30
N GLN A 152 19.88 -0.93 5.21
CA GLN A 152 18.93 -0.86 6.32
C GLN A 152 18.25 -2.23 6.47
N ALA A 153 18.44 -2.85 7.63
CA ALA A 153 17.82 -4.12 7.95
C ALA A 153 16.34 -3.92 8.29
N ASN A 154 15.44 -4.28 7.38
CA ASN A 154 14.08 -4.68 7.74
C ASN A 154 14.13 -6.10 8.30
N SER A 155 14.63 -6.27 9.52
CA SER A 155 14.70 -7.60 10.14
C SER A 155 13.48 -7.82 11.03
N TRP A 156 12.37 -8.21 10.41
CA TRP A 156 11.28 -8.87 11.14
C TRP A 156 11.82 -10.16 11.75
N LEU A 157 11.63 -10.33 13.05
CA LEU A 157 12.04 -11.53 13.79
C LEU A 157 10.84 -12.45 13.94
N SER A 158 10.97 -13.69 13.50
CA SER A 158 9.92 -14.69 13.67
C SER A 158 9.94 -15.27 15.09
N SER A 159 8.75 -15.55 15.62
CA SER A 159 8.58 -16.20 16.91
C SER A 159 7.63 -17.38 16.82
N GLU A 160 7.74 -18.32 17.77
CA GLU A 160 6.92 -19.54 17.79
C GLU A 160 5.66 -19.39 18.65
N GLN A 161 5.50 -18.25 19.33
CA GLN A 161 4.38 -18.01 20.24
C GLN A 161 3.77 -16.62 20.03
N ALA A 162 2.45 -16.54 20.12
CA ALA A 162 1.69 -15.30 20.12
C ALA A 162 0.92 -15.15 21.44
N LEU A 163 0.91 -13.96 22.01
CA LEU A 163 0.00 -13.59 23.08
C LEU A 163 -1.27 -13.01 22.45
N VAL A 164 -2.36 -13.73 22.62
CA VAL A 164 -3.67 -13.38 22.06
C VAL A 164 -4.60 -13.04 23.21
N GLN A 165 -5.29 -11.90 23.09
CA GLN A 165 -6.36 -11.52 23.99
C GLN A 165 -7.68 -12.00 23.41
N THR A 166 -8.42 -12.76 24.20
CA THR A 166 -9.78 -13.18 23.90
C THR A 166 -10.76 -12.49 24.86
N LEU A 167 -11.90 -12.06 24.33
CA LEU A 167 -13.02 -11.51 25.10
C LEU A 167 -14.27 -12.31 24.78
N ASP A 168 -14.92 -12.84 25.81
CA ASP A 168 -16.29 -13.33 25.71
C ASP A 168 -17.26 -12.17 26.00
N LYS A 169 -18.00 -11.75 24.96
CA LYS A 169 -18.97 -10.63 25.03
C LYS A 169 -20.20 -10.96 25.88
N ILE A 170 -20.53 -12.24 26.06
CA ILE A 170 -21.68 -12.66 26.86
C ILE A 170 -21.31 -12.63 28.34
N THR A 171 -20.15 -13.16 28.70
CA THR A 171 -19.70 -13.23 30.11
C THR A 171 -18.85 -12.04 30.56
N ALA A 172 -18.49 -11.15 29.64
CA ALA A 172 -17.56 -10.02 29.84
C ALA A 172 -16.20 -10.46 30.42
N ARG A 173 -15.73 -11.67 30.09
CA ARG A 173 -14.45 -12.20 30.55
C ARG A 173 -13.37 -12.00 29.50
N ILE A 174 -12.31 -11.33 29.91
CA ILE A 174 -11.08 -11.16 29.11
C ILE A 174 -10.07 -12.19 29.58
N ALA A 175 -9.47 -12.92 28.65
CA ALA A 175 -8.34 -13.81 28.91
C ALA A 175 -7.20 -13.49 27.95
N THR A 176 -5.97 -13.48 28.46
CA THR A 176 -4.78 -13.41 27.63
C THR A 176 -4.16 -14.80 27.61
N VAL A 177 -4.09 -15.40 26.44
CA VAL A 177 -3.63 -16.79 26.27
C VAL A 177 -2.44 -16.84 25.32
N PRO A 178 -1.38 -17.60 25.65
CA PRO A 178 -0.32 -17.92 24.71
C PRO A 178 -0.79 -18.99 23.71
N VAL A 179 -0.67 -18.70 22.41
CA VAL A 179 -0.94 -19.62 21.31
C VAL A 179 0.39 -19.99 20.65
N THR A 180 0.64 -21.29 20.48
CA THR A 180 1.87 -21.82 19.86
C THR A 180 1.67 -22.10 18.37
N LEU A 181 2.77 -22.05 17.61
CA LEU A 181 2.77 -22.17 16.16
C LEU A 181 2.31 -23.58 15.72
N ASN A 182 1.36 -23.63 14.78
CA ASN A 182 0.72 -24.84 14.24
C ASN A 182 0.03 -25.74 15.28
N GLN A 183 -0.32 -25.20 16.44
CA GLN A 183 -1.07 -25.93 17.45
C GLN A 183 -2.42 -25.22 17.67
N PRO A 184 -3.56 -25.88 17.37
CA PRO A 184 -4.86 -25.28 17.62
C PRO A 184 -5.10 -25.17 19.14
N PHE A 185 -5.52 -23.99 19.57
CA PHE A 185 -5.93 -23.69 20.93
C PHE A 185 -7.44 -23.46 20.97
N GLN A 186 -8.13 -24.08 21.92
CA GLN A 186 -9.59 -23.96 22.03
C GLN A 186 -9.99 -22.93 23.08
N PHE A 187 -10.85 -21.98 22.69
CA PHE A 187 -11.46 -20.98 23.56
C PHE A 187 -12.98 -20.93 23.34
N GLY A 188 -13.73 -21.49 24.29
CA GLY A 188 -15.17 -21.64 24.13
C GLY A 188 -15.49 -22.54 22.93
N THR A 189 -16.18 -21.99 21.93
CA THR A 189 -16.47 -22.68 20.66
C THR A 189 -15.46 -22.36 19.56
N LEU A 190 -14.45 -21.53 19.82
CA LEU A 190 -13.45 -21.17 18.83
C LEU A 190 -12.23 -22.09 18.93
N GLU A 191 -11.73 -22.52 17.77
CA GLU A 191 -10.44 -23.15 17.56
C GLU A 191 -9.53 -22.11 16.88
N ILE A 192 -8.51 -21.64 17.61
CA ILE A 192 -7.57 -20.59 17.19
C ILE A 192 -6.23 -21.25 16.86
N GLU A 193 -5.75 -21.10 15.64
CA GLU A 193 -4.48 -21.66 15.19
C GLU A 193 -3.53 -20.57 14.69
N LEU A 194 -2.31 -20.54 15.23
CA LEU A 194 -1.24 -19.62 14.81
C LEU A 194 -0.43 -20.24 13.67
N LYS A 195 -0.44 -19.62 12.49
CA LYS A 195 0.38 -20.05 11.34
C LYS A 195 1.70 -19.30 11.24
N HIS A 196 1.72 -18.03 11.62
CA HIS A 196 2.91 -17.20 11.57
C HIS A 196 2.88 -16.13 12.66
N CYS A 197 4.03 -15.84 13.27
CA CYS A 197 4.21 -14.71 14.18
C CYS A 197 5.53 -14.03 13.86
N ALA A 198 5.51 -12.70 13.71
CA ALA A 198 6.69 -11.89 13.53
C ALA A 198 6.59 -10.59 14.31
N PHE A 199 7.72 -10.11 14.84
CA PHE A 199 7.80 -8.85 15.56
C PHE A 199 9.04 -8.05 15.16
N THR A 200 9.02 -6.75 15.44
CA THR A 200 10.15 -5.87 15.20
C THR A 200 11.10 -5.81 16.40
N PRO A 201 12.43 -5.68 16.17
CA PRO A 201 13.41 -5.46 17.23
C PRO A 201 13.14 -4.18 18.05
N PRO A 202 13.63 -4.08 19.29
CA PRO A 202 13.39 -2.92 20.15
C PRO A 202 14.02 -1.61 19.65
N GLU A 203 14.91 -1.66 18.67
CA GLU A 203 15.57 -0.48 18.06
C GLU A 203 14.65 0.31 17.11
N VAL A 204 13.58 -0.32 16.62
CA VAL A 204 12.56 0.30 15.77
C VAL A 204 11.21 0.34 16.52
N PRO A 205 10.22 1.13 16.07
CA PRO A 205 8.90 1.14 16.69
C PRO A 205 8.34 -0.29 16.83
N PRO A 206 7.86 -0.68 18.02
CA PRO A 206 7.43 -2.04 18.30
C PRO A 206 6.15 -2.35 17.50
N GLU A 207 6.22 -3.40 16.70
CA GLU A 207 5.14 -3.94 15.90
C GLU A 207 5.16 -5.45 16.02
N ALA A 208 3.98 -6.06 16.13
CA ALA A 208 3.83 -7.51 16.08
C ALA A 208 2.69 -7.85 15.14
N ALA A 209 2.96 -8.79 14.23
CA ALA A 209 2.01 -9.26 13.24
C ALA A 209 1.93 -10.79 13.30
N ALA A 210 0.71 -11.32 13.36
CA ALA A 210 0.47 -12.75 13.40
C ALA A 210 -0.59 -13.17 12.38
N PHE A 211 -0.34 -14.24 11.64
CA PHE A 211 -1.34 -14.86 10.80
C PHE A 211 -2.08 -15.93 11.62
N LEU A 212 -3.37 -15.69 11.84
CA LEU A 212 -4.24 -16.53 12.64
C LEU A 212 -5.36 -17.10 11.75
N GLU A 213 -5.65 -18.37 11.95
CA GLU A 213 -6.83 -19.04 11.40
C GLU A 213 -7.73 -19.42 12.57
N ILE A 214 -8.97 -18.91 12.55
CA ILE A 214 -9.94 -19.12 13.63
C ILE A 214 -11.17 -19.78 13.04
N ARG A 215 -11.57 -20.91 13.64
CA ARG A 215 -12.73 -21.70 13.24
C ARG A 215 -13.72 -21.75 14.40
N ASP A 216 -15.01 -21.65 14.10
CA ASP A 216 -16.07 -21.95 15.07
C ASP A 216 -16.44 -23.42 14.94
N VAL A 217 -16.23 -24.17 16.02
CA VAL A 217 -16.53 -25.61 16.12
C VAL A 217 -17.86 -25.88 16.84
N GLY A 218 -18.55 -24.84 17.30
CA GLY A 218 -19.81 -24.96 18.06
C GLY A 218 -19.66 -25.61 19.44
N PHE A 219 -20.78 -25.88 20.10
CA PHE A 219 -20.85 -26.55 21.42
C PHE A 219 -21.12 -28.05 21.34
N ALA A 220 -21.29 -28.60 20.14
CA ALA A 220 -21.64 -30.00 19.95
C ALA A 220 -20.38 -30.81 19.60
N ASP A 221 -20.03 -31.77 20.46
CA ASP A 221 -18.99 -32.80 20.26
C ASP A 221 -19.36 -33.81 19.14
N ASN A 222 -20.03 -33.35 18.08
CA ASN A 222 -20.25 -34.16 16.90
C ASN A 222 -19.03 -33.93 16.00
N GLU A 223 -18.24 -34.95 15.74
CA GLU A 223 -17.07 -34.91 14.83
C GLU A 223 -17.42 -34.49 13.39
N GLU A 224 -18.71 -34.28 13.11
CA GLU A 224 -19.30 -33.85 11.84
C GLU A 224 -20.10 -32.54 12.01
N SER A 225 -19.63 -31.65 12.88
CA SER A 225 -19.98 -30.24 12.81
C SER A 225 -19.12 -29.58 11.71
N ASP A 226 -19.77 -28.91 10.76
CA ASP A 226 -19.09 -28.08 9.77
C ASP A 226 -18.23 -27.04 10.53
N LYS A 227 -16.92 -27.26 10.58
CA LYS A 227 -15.98 -26.28 11.13
C LYS A 227 -15.96 -25.08 10.19
N ILE A 228 -16.65 -24.01 10.58
CA ILE A 228 -16.71 -22.80 9.75
C ILE A 228 -15.53 -21.92 10.11
N THR A 229 -14.67 -21.62 9.14
CA THR A 229 -13.60 -20.63 9.31
C THR A 229 -14.23 -19.24 9.43
N VAL A 230 -14.20 -18.68 10.65
CA VAL A 230 -14.76 -17.36 10.97
C VAL A 230 -13.75 -16.23 10.73
N PHE A 231 -12.45 -16.54 10.76
CA PHE A 231 -11.39 -15.58 10.45
C PHE A 231 -10.16 -16.28 9.88
N SER A 232 -9.56 -15.68 8.86
CA SER A 232 -8.26 -16.08 8.33
C SER A 232 -7.55 -14.84 7.81
N GLY A 233 -6.47 -14.44 8.48
CA GLY A 233 -5.79 -13.21 8.12
C GLY A 233 -4.69 -12.79 9.08
N TRP A 234 -4.05 -11.67 8.74
CA TRP A 234 -3.01 -11.03 9.56
C TRP A 234 -3.65 -10.14 10.62
N MET A 235 -3.36 -10.36 11.89
CA MET A 235 -3.66 -9.42 12.97
C MET A 235 -2.42 -8.61 13.33
N PHE A 236 -2.62 -7.33 13.69
CA PHE A 236 -1.55 -6.39 14.02
C PHE A 236 -1.74 -5.85 15.44
N ALA A 237 -0.70 -5.94 16.27
CA ALA A 237 -0.76 -5.51 17.67
C ALA A 237 -0.92 -3.99 17.82
N SER A 238 -0.35 -3.19 16.91
CA SER A 238 -0.47 -1.72 16.98
C SER A 238 -1.79 -1.19 16.44
N SER A 239 -2.47 -1.96 15.59
CA SER A 239 -3.70 -1.55 14.90
C SER A 239 -4.79 -2.64 14.97
N PRO A 240 -5.27 -3.01 16.17
CA PRO A 240 -6.30 -4.05 16.32
C PRO A 240 -7.55 -3.81 15.48
N ALA A 241 -7.99 -2.55 15.39
CA ALA A 241 -9.22 -2.19 14.68
C ALA A 241 -9.18 -2.42 13.15
N VAL A 242 -8.00 -2.60 12.56
CA VAL A 242 -7.84 -2.83 11.12
C VAL A 242 -8.02 -4.31 10.77
N SER A 243 -7.72 -5.22 11.70
CA SER A 243 -7.73 -6.64 11.44
C SER A 243 -7.79 -7.45 12.75
N SER A 244 -8.93 -7.37 13.43
CA SER A 244 -9.32 -8.22 14.56
C SER A 244 -10.51 -9.10 14.17
N LEU A 245 -10.66 -10.26 14.81
CA LEU A 245 -11.89 -11.04 14.66
C LEU A 245 -12.98 -10.38 15.50
N GLU A 246 -14.05 -9.96 14.84
CA GLU A 246 -15.27 -9.45 15.47
C GLU A 246 -16.40 -10.47 15.30
N HIS A 247 -16.51 -11.41 16.24
CA HIS A 247 -17.57 -12.43 16.26
C HIS A 247 -18.74 -11.93 17.13
N PRO A 248 -20.00 -12.39 16.90
CA PRO A 248 -21.14 -11.99 17.75
C PRO A 248 -20.95 -12.32 19.24
N VAL A 249 -20.18 -13.38 19.54
CA VAL A 249 -19.96 -13.87 20.91
C VAL A 249 -18.56 -13.57 21.43
N TYR A 250 -17.54 -13.53 20.56
CA TYR A 250 -16.14 -13.47 20.95
C TYR A 250 -15.41 -12.35 20.21
N ASP A 251 -14.44 -11.72 20.86
CA ASP A 251 -13.41 -10.93 20.16
C ASP A 251 -12.05 -11.59 20.37
N VAL A 252 -11.24 -11.57 19.31
CA VAL A 252 -9.87 -12.08 19.35
C VAL A 252 -8.94 -11.02 18.78
N THR A 253 -7.93 -10.63 19.56
CA THR A 253 -6.96 -9.59 19.23
C THR A 253 -5.54 -10.05 19.54
N LEU A 254 -4.59 -9.74 18.68
CA LEU A 254 -3.16 -9.97 18.93
C LEU A 254 -2.60 -8.89 19.87
N LEU A 255 -1.88 -9.29 20.92
CA LEU A 255 -1.16 -8.37 21.81
C LEU A 255 0.33 -8.28 21.47
N ALA A 256 0.99 -9.44 21.29
CA ALA A 256 2.42 -9.50 21.02
C ALA A 256 2.81 -10.86 20.44
N CYS A 257 3.95 -10.92 19.75
CA CYS A 257 4.66 -12.16 19.47
C CYS A 257 5.72 -12.35 20.56
N ALA A 258 5.69 -13.48 21.25
CA ALA A 258 6.64 -13.86 22.29
C ALA A 258 7.66 -14.85 21.72
N LYS A 259 8.91 -14.74 22.19
CA LYS A 259 10.00 -15.66 21.85
C LYS A 259 9.95 -16.91 22.71
#